data_AF-A0A1G9QMW0-F1
#
_entry.id   AF-A0A1G9QMW0-F1
#
_cell.length_a   1.000
_cell.length_b   1.000
_cell.length_c   1.000
_cell.angle_alpha   90.00
_cell.angle_beta   90.00
_cell.angle_gamma   90.00
#
_symmetry.space_group_name_H-M   'P 1'
#
loop_
_entity.id
_entity.type
_entity.pdbx_description
1 polymer ?
#
loop_
_entity_poly.entity_id
_entity_poly.type
_entity_poly.pdbx_seq_one_letter_code
_entity_poly.pdbx_strand_id
1 'polypeptide(L)'
;MLSGFANLLERRRELEDGVDAILGSASDGRVSKTRESQSIDFKEEAGRRIGANIEPGTTQNPQAATKLADEVACYANTPGGGALIVGVEDKTGVIIGTELDIDWLRQRIYSGVGVAPDIVEKRVEGQRVLVIFVAPAPEPVQDTGTRLRWRVRDACKSVDRSEWWQYQRDHQAFDEMAQPTKETSSDVRPGAIDIVRRTFPQADELTTQEVMRQIGALGPDGRLTVAGTLLFAAQAGPVIELTVFDVFGGDITSRIVGEPGTSVLEQLDLIERSLRVVNKNTTIVKGFVHDPVPLVPHNAAREALLNALIHRDWSRSEAVAVSWIELDNTLIVRSPGGFPSGITSENVLSNRSARYPALADLYRAVGLVDKQGVGVDRMYQNMITLGHRPPIIEEVSGPFVETTLVGGPPVVQVLDLVSRIVPVARQRDYRIAIILHILMSRAFVTEDVVAHGLQAGTEQARNALEAASQTTVDGEPLVVLHRRGTWILGASSRSVLADKLPYLGTDPASMEEVALLWLNEVGDMATSDVMVLCGVSRGTAKKCVDSMNDEGAVEIVGGGRSTRYRLAEQSKK
;
A
#
# COMPACT_ATOMS: atom_id res chain seq x y z
N MET A 1 -13.08 18.02 17.26
CA MET A 1 -13.35 16.71 16.64
C MET A 1 -14.84 16.32 16.62
N LEU A 2 -15.56 16.35 17.75
CA LEU A 2 -16.99 15.94 17.79
C LEU A 2 -17.93 16.76 16.87
N SER A 3 -17.67 18.06 16.67
CA SER A 3 -18.47 18.91 15.78
C SER A 3 -18.27 18.60 14.28
N GLY A 4 -17.07 18.19 13.87
CA GLY A 4 -16.77 17.85 12.48
C GLY A 4 -17.37 16.51 12.04
N PHE A 5 -17.33 15.50 12.91
CA PHE A 5 -17.98 14.20 12.65
C PHE A 5 -19.51 14.31 12.60
N ALA A 6 -20.11 15.11 13.48
CA ALA A 6 -21.55 15.38 13.44
C ALA A 6 -21.98 16.02 12.11
N ASN A 7 -21.19 16.98 11.62
CA ASN A 7 -21.44 17.68 10.35
C ASN A 7 -21.29 16.74 9.14
N LEU A 8 -20.31 15.83 9.14
CA LEU A 8 -20.16 14.81 8.07
C LEU A 8 -21.31 13.80 8.05
N LEU A 9 -21.81 13.38 9.22
CA LEU A 9 -22.96 12.49 9.32
C LEU A 9 -24.27 13.17 8.89
N GLU A 10 -24.45 14.44 9.25
CA GLU A 10 -25.59 15.24 8.80
C GLU A 10 -25.54 15.42 7.28
N ARG A 11 -24.37 15.80 6.74
CA ARG A 11 -24.14 15.91 5.31
C ARG A 11 -24.39 14.61 4.57
N ARG A 12 -24.01 13.46 5.16
CA ARG A 12 -24.30 12.16 4.59
C ARG A 12 -25.80 11.90 4.48
N ARG A 13 -26.57 12.23 5.52
CA ARG A 13 -28.05 12.11 5.48
C ARG A 13 -28.67 13.01 4.43
N GLU A 14 -28.20 14.25 4.28
CA GLU A 14 -28.67 15.16 3.22
C GLU A 14 -28.47 14.56 1.82
N LEU A 15 -27.32 13.91 1.60
CA LEU A 15 -27.03 13.24 0.33
C LEU A 15 -27.93 12.02 0.13
N GLU A 16 -28.16 11.22 1.17
CA GLU A 16 -29.07 10.07 1.12
C GLU A 16 -30.51 10.49 0.80
N ASP A 17 -31.04 11.50 1.50
CA ASP A 17 -32.37 12.05 1.26
C ASP A 17 -32.50 12.64 -0.16
N GLY A 18 -31.44 13.32 -0.63
CA GLY A 18 -31.38 13.88 -1.98
C GLY A 18 -31.40 12.79 -3.05
N VAL A 19 -30.62 11.72 -2.87
CA VAL A 19 -30.60 10.57 -3.78
C VAL A 19 -31.95 9.85 -3.78
N ASP A 20 -32.50 9.54 -2.60
CA ASP A 20 -33.78 8.84 -2.49
C ASP A 20 -34.93 9.66 -3.10
N ALA A 21 -34.90 11.00 -2.97
CA ALA A 21 -35.86 11.87 -3.63
C ALA A 21 -35.70 11.94 -5.16
N ILE A 22 -34.51 11.74 -5.70
CA ILE A 22 -34.27 11.63 -7.16
C ILE A 22 -34.76 10.27 -7.66
N LEU A 23 -34.35 9.18 -7.02
CA LEU A 23 -34.72 7.83 -7.42
C LEU A 23 -36.24 7.59 -7.27
N GLY A 24 -36.86 8.16 -6.22
CA GLY A 24 -38.30 8.12 -6.02
C GLY A 24 -39.11 8.97 -7.02
N SER A 25 -38.44 9.81 -7.82
CA SER A 25 -39.05 10.60 -8.89
C SER A 25 -39.07 9.89 -10.25
N ALA A 26 -38.66 8.62 -10.27
CA ALA A 26 -38.60 7.81 -11.47
C ALA A 26 -40.00 7.50 -12.02
N SER A 27 -40.18 7.78 -13.31
CA SER A 27 -41.37 7.45 -14.08
C SER A 27 -41.00 7.33 -15.55
N ASP A 28 -41.61 6.38 -16.26
CA ASP A 28 -41.41 6.18 -17.71
C ASP A 28 -39.93 5.95 -18.11
N GLY A 29 -39.18 5.20 -17.30
CA GLY A 29 -37.78 4.86 -17.58
C GLY A 29 -36.78 5.97 -17.28
N ARG A 30 -37.20 7.06 -16.62
CA ARG A 30 -36.36 8.24 -16.36
C ARG A 30 -36.60 8.83 -14.98
N VAL A 31 -35.55 9.41 -14.39
CA VAL A 31 -35.68 10.26 -13.19
C VAL A 31 -36.03 11.70 -13.59
N SER A 32 -37.01 12.32 -12.90
CA SER A 32 -37.56 13.63 -13.29
C SER A 32 -36.86 14.82 -12.63
N LYS A 33 -36.21 14.62 -11.48
CA LYS A 33 -35.28 15.62 -10.91
C LYS A 33 -33.93 15.54 -11.63
N THR A 34 -33.82 16.19 -12.78
CA THR A 34 -32.63 16.19 -13.66
C THR A 34 -31.65 17.34 -13.42
N ARG A 35 -31.90 18.23 -12.45
CA ARG A 35 -30.88 19.21 -12.09
C ARG A 35 -29.80 18.50 -11.28
N GLU A 36 -28.75 18.10 -11.98
CA GLU A 36 -27.44 17.93 -11.39
C GLU A 36 -27.21 19.10 -10.43
N SER A 37 -27.08 18.76 -9.16
CA SER A 37 -26.63 19.72 -8.17
C SER A 37 -25.11 19.62 -8.12
N GLN A 38 -24.47 20.61 -7.50
CA GLN A 38 -23.03 20.49 -7.20
C GLN A 38 -22.71 19.23 -6.36
N SER A 39 -23.71 18.59 -5.76
CA SER A 39 -23.58 17.51 -4.79
C SER A 39 -24.00 16.13 -5.28
N ILE A 40 -24.82 16.01 -6.32
CA ILE A 40 -25.31 14.71 -6.85
C ILE A 40 -25.19 14.71 -8.38
N ASP A 41 -24.56 13.67 -8.91
CA ASP A 41 -24.22 13.51 -10.33
C ASP A 41 -24.68 12.17 -10.89
N PHE A 42 -25.02 12.15 -12.18
CA PHE A 42 -25.43 10.93 -12.88
C PHE A 42 -24.29 10.40 -13.74
N LYS A 43 -24.05 9.09 -13.67
CA LYS A 43 -23.02 8.44 -14.48
C LYS A 43 -23.57 7.22 -15.18
N GLU A 44 -23.42 7.21 -16.50
CA GLU A 44 -23.52 6.00 -17.29
C GLU A 44 -22.26 5.15 -17.12
N GLU A 45 -22.44 3.83 -17.05
CA GLU A 45 -21.33 2.88 -17.02
C GLU A 45 -20.55 2.93 -18.36
N ALA A 46 -19.30 3.37 -18.31
CA ALA A 46 -18.50 3.58 -19.49
C ALA A 46 -18.18 2.26 -20.23
N GLY A 47 -18.13 2.33 -21.57
CA GLY A 47 -17.76 1.19 -22.42
C GLY A 47 -18.94 0.31 -22.85
N ARG A 48 -20.17 0.59 -22.39
CA ARG A 48 -21.37 -0.17 -22.79
C ARG A 48 -22.09 0.37 -24.01
N ARG A 49 -21.90 1.64 -24.37
CA ARG A 49 -22.59 2.26 -25.50
C ARG A 49 -21.84 2.08 -26.81
N ILE A 50 -22.50 1.42 -27.77
CA ILE A 50 -22.01 1.23 -29.15
C ILE A 50 -23.04 1.86 -30.11
N GLY A 51 -22.76 3.09 -30.52
CA GLY A 51 -23.72 3.87 -31.32
C GLY A 51 -24.99 4.18 -30.52
N ALA A 52 -26.14 3.71 -31.01
CA ALA A 52 -27.44 3.88 -30.34
C ALA A 52 -27.80 2.74 -29.36
N ASN A 53 -27.05 1.63 -29.38
CA ASN A 53 -27.32 0.46 -28.54
C ASN A 53 -26.47 0.50 -27.26
N ILE A 54 -27.04 -0.04 -26.18
CA ILE A 54 -26.35 -0.24 -24.91
C ILE A 54 -26.23 -1.74 -24.67
N GLU A 55 -25.00 -2.22 -24.55
CA GLU A 55 -24.70 -3.62 -24.23
C GLU A 55 -25.10 -3.96 -22.79
N PRO A 56 -25.37 -5.24 -22.48
CA PRO A 56 -25.59 -5.71 -21.11
C PRO A 56 -24.41 -5.37 -20.19
N GLY A 57 -24.70 -5.13 -18.91
CA GLY A 57 -23.65 -4.89 -17.91
C GLY A 57 -22.89 -6.16 -17.54
N THR A 58 -21.63 -6.01 -17.14
CA THR A 58 -20.81 -7.09 -16.56
C THR A 58 -20.51 -6.78 -15.10
N THR A 59 -20.18 -7.81 -14.32
CA THR A 59 -19.78 -7.64 -12.91
C THR A 59 -18.45 -6.93 -12.76
N GLN A 60 -17.60 -6.93 -13.79
CA GLN A 60 -16.30 -6.27 -13.80
C GLN A 60 -16.08 -5.53 -15.12
N ASN A 61 -15.76 -4.23 -15.03
CA ASN A 61 -15.51 -3.36 -16.18
C ASN A 61 -14.40 -2.33 -15.85
N PRO A 62 -13.12 -2.65 -16.13
CA PRO A 62 -11.99 -1.78 -15.76
C PRO A 62 -12.09 -0.35 -16.31
N GLN A 63 -12.66 -0.17 -17.51
CA GLN A 63 -12.82 1.14 -18.12
C GLN A 63 -13.80 2.01 -17.34
N ALA A 64 -14.94 1.46 -16.93
CA ALA A 64 -15.90 2.15 -16.07
C ALA A 64 -15.28 2.49 -14.72
N ALA A 65 -14.56 1.55 -14.10
CA ALA A 65 -13.91 1.77 -12.81
C ALA A 65 -12.89 2.93 -12.84
N THR A 66 -12.07 3.03 -13.89
CA THR A 66 -11.12 4.16 -14.04
C THR A 66 -11.84 5.50 -14.12
N LYS A 67 -12.90 5.60 -14.94
CA LYS A 67 -13.66 6.87 -15.04
C LYS A 67 -14.38 7.22 -13.74
N LEU A 68 -14.98 6.23 -13.06
CA LEU A 68 -15.62 6.44 -11.77
C LEU A 68 -14.60 6.85 -10.70
N ALA A 69 -13.39 6.30 -10.72
CA ALA A 69 -12.31 6.70 -9.81
C ALA A 69 -11.91 8.17 -9.99
N ASP A 70 -11.80 8.65 -11.24
CA ASP A 70 -11.52 10.06 -11.52
C ASP A 70 -12.61 11.00 -11.00
N GLU A 71 -13.88 10.61 -11.11
CA GLU A 71 -15.01 11.37 -10.59
C GLU A 71 -15.07 11.34 -9.06
N VAL A 72 -14.78 10.19 -8.44
CA VAL A 72 -14.64 10.07 -6.99
C VAL A 72 -13.53 10.98 -6.47
N ALA A 73 -12.37 11.05 -7.15
CA ALA A 73 -11.31 11.99 -6.77
C ALA A 73 -11.79 13.44 -6.83
N CYS A 74 -12.52 13.82 -7.90
CA CYS A 74 -13.10 15.16 -8.02
C CYS A 74 -14.07 15.48 -6.86
N TYR A 75 -14.95 14.54 -6.50
CA TYR A 75 -15.88 14.70 -5.38
C TYR A 75 -15.19 14.71 -4.03
N ALA A 76 -14.16 13.91 -3.84
CA ALA A 76 -13.37 13.89 -2.61
C ALA A 76 -12.65 15.23 -2.40
N ASN A 77 -12.16 15.87 -3.46
CA ASN A 77 -11.60 17.22 -3.38
C ASN A 77 -12.66 18.31 -3.23
N THR A 78 -13.93 18.00 -3.46
CA THR A 78 -15.02 18.96 -3.39
C THR A 78 -15.47 19.12 -1.94
N PRO A 79 -15.56 20.36 -1.44
CA PRO A 79 -16.12 20.64 -0.13
C PRO A 79 -17.48 20.00 0.10
N GLY A 80 -17.64 19.34 1.24
CA GLY A 80 -18.88 18.64 1.59
C GLY A 80 -19.14 17.35 0.79
N GLY A 81 -18.19 16.92 -0.05
CA GLY A 81 -18.27 15.69 -0.82
C GLY A 81 -19.44 15.66 -1.80
N GLY A 82 -19.95 14.47 -2.07
CA GLY A 82 -21.16 14.29 -2.86
C GLY A 82 -21.53 12.83 -3.12
N ALA A 83 -22.46 12.63 -4.04
CA ALA A 83 -22.94 11.31 -4.44
C ALA A 83 -22.97 11.14 -5.96
N LEU A 84 -22.63 9.96 -6.44
CA LEU A 84 -22.75 9.57 -7.84
C LEU A 84 -23.78 8.46 -7.97
N ILE A 85 -24.73 8.61 -8.90
CA ILE A 85 -25.70 7.57 -9.24
C ILE A 85 -25.25 6.92 -10.55
N VAL A 86 -24.72 5.70 -10.43
CA VAL A 86 -24.22 4.91 -11.54
C VAL A 86 -25.34 4.04 -12.13
N GLY A 87 -25.46 4.07 -13.46
CA GLY A 87 -26.54 3.42 -14.19
C GLY A 87 -27.64 4.38 -14.63
N VAL A 88 -27.39 5.69 -14.60
CA VAL A 88 -28.30 6.73 -15.09
C VAL A 88 -27.56 7.60 -16.11
N GLU A 89 -28.18 7.86 -17.26
CA GLU A 89 -27.63 8.72 -18.30
C GLU A 89 -27.57 10.18 -17.84
N ASP A 90 -26.42 10.82 -18.09
CA ASP A 90 -26.21 12.23 -17.83
C ASP A 90 -27.23 13.10 -18.61
N LYS A 91 -27.71 14.18 -17.98
CA LYS A 91 -28.70 15.18 -18.46
C LYS A 91 -30.12 14.68 -18.72
N THR A 92 -30.28 13.50 -19.31
CA THR A 92 -31.60 12.98 -19.69
C THR A 92 -32.29 12.26 -18.52
N GLY A 93 -31.50 11.75 -17.56
CA GLY A 93 -32.00 10.97 -16.44
C GLY A 93 -32.49 9.58 -16.83
N VAL A 94 -32.17 9.08 -18.04
CA VAL A 94 -32.57 7.73 -18.48
C VAL A 94 -31.95 6.66 -17.60
N ILE A 95 -32.77 5.74 -17.10
CA ILE A 95 -32.32 4.62 -16.30
C ILE A 95 -31.78 3.53 -17.23
N ILE A 96 -30.49 3.23 -17.11
CA ILE A 96 -29.78 2.22 -17.92
C ILE A 96 -29.50 0.96 -17.09
N GLY A 97 -29.18 1.17 -15.81
CA GLY A 97 -28.75 0.13 -14.88
C GLY A 97 -27.27 -0.23 -14.99
N THR A 98 -26.74 -0.95 -13.99
CA THR A 98 -25.36 -1.45 -13.95
C THR A 98 -25.26 -2.74 -13.16
N GLU A 99 -24.41 -3.65 -13.63
CA GLU A 99 -24.18 -4.96 -13.00
C GLU A 99 -22.84 -5.04 -12.26
N LEU A 100 -22.13 -3.92 -12.12
CA LEU A 100 -20.83 -3.88 -11.45
C LEU A 100 -20.91 -4.44 -10.03
N ASP A 101 -19.97 -5.31 -9.71
CA ASP A 101 -19.80 -5.83 -8.36
C ASP A 101 -19.31 -4.73 -7.43
N ILE A 102 -19.94 -4.61 -6.26
CA ILE A 102 -19.71 -3.50 -5.32
C ILE A 102 -18.30 -3.55 -4.74
N ASP A 103 -17.87 -4.73 -4.29
CA ASP A 103 -16.61 -4.88 -3.60
C ASP A 103 -15.44 -4.73 -4.59
N TRP A 104 -15.59 -5.31 -5.79
CA TRP A 104 -14.67 -5.10 -6.90
C TRP A 104 -14.53 -3.62 -7.27
N LEU A 105 -15.65 -2.90 -7.43
CA LEU A 105 -15.64 -1.49 -7.82
C LEU A 105 -15.00 -0.62 -6.72
N ARG A 106 -15.38 -0.84 -5.46
CA ARG A 106 -14.81 -0.14 -4.30
C ARG A 106 -13.30 -0.33 -4.25
N GLN A 107 -12.83 -1.56 -4.44
CA GLN A 107 -11.41 -1.89 -4.47
C GLN A 107 -10.68 -1.21 -5.64
N ARG A 108 -11.26 -1.24 -6.86
CA ARG A 108 -10.65 -0.60 -8.03
C ARG A 108 -10.53 0.91 -7.88
N ILE A 109 -11.54 1.57 -7.32
CA ILE A 109 -11.50 3.00 -7.02
C ILE A 109 -10.40 3.27 -5.98
N TYR A 110 -10.37 2.49 -4.89
CA TYR A 110 -9.34 2.62 -3.84
C TYR A 110 -7.92 2.47 -4.40
N SER A 111 -7.66 1.46 -5.23
CA SER A 111 -6.35 1.27 -5.86
C SER A 111 -5.97 2.39 -6.85
N GLY A 112 -6.94 3.04 -7.48
CA GLY A 112 -6.68 4.09 -8.47
C GLY A 112 -6.38 5.47 -7.86
N VAL A 113 -7.14 5.85 -6.84
CA VAL A 113 -7.12 7.21 -6.28
C VAL A 113 -6.92 7.28 -4.76
N GLY A 114 -6.80 6.14 -4.06
CA GLY A 114 -6.54 6.10 -2.62
C GLY A 114 -7.76 6.38 -1.73
N VAL A 115 -8.95 6.54 -2.33
CA VAL A 115 -10.22 6.79 -1.62
C VAL A 115 -11.11 5.56 -1.75
N ALA A 116 -11.64 5.06 -0.63
CA ALA A 116 -12.61 3.97 -0.61
C ALA A 116 -14.01 4.55 -0.31
N PRO A 117 -14.83 4.86 -1.34
CA PRO A 117 -16.15 5.42 -1.11
C PRO A 117 -17.12 4.35 -0.60
N ASP A 118 -18.20 4.80 0.04
CA ASP A 118 -19.31 3.93 0.37
C ASP A 118 -20.20 3.73 -0.87
N ILE A 119 -20.58 2.48 -1.14
CA ILE A 119 -21.30 2.10 -2.35
C ILE A 119 -22.50 1.25 -1.93
N VAL A 120 -23.69 1.72 -2.30
CA VAL A 120 -24.96 1.09 -1.94
C VAL A 120 -25.72 0.70 -3.21
N GLU A 121 -26.28 -0.51 -3.22
CA GLU A 121 -27.21 -0.94 -4.28
C GLU A 121 -28.60 -0.35 -4.04
N LYS A 122 -29.20 0.17 -5.11
CA LYS A 122 -30.63 0.55 -5.15
C LYS A 122 -31.27 -0.06 -6.39
N ARG A 123 -32.59 -0.21 -6.35
CA ARG A 123 -33.39 -0.65 -7.50
C ARG A 123 -34.45 0.38 -7.85
N VAL A 124 -34.54 0.73 -9.13
CA VAL A 124 -35.46 1.76 -9.63
C VAL A 124 -36.09 1.25 -10.91
N GLU A 125 -37.42 1.20 -10.95
CA GLU A 125 -38.20 0.59 -12.06
C GLU A 125 -37.69 -0.81 -12.48
N GLY A 126 -37.20 -1.59 -11.51
CA GLY A 126 -36.66 -2.93 -11.73
C GLY A 126 -35.20 -2.99 -12.20
N GLN A 127 -34.58 -1.86 -12.55
CA GLN A 127 -33.17 -1.76 -12.90
C GLN A 127 -32.28 -1.60 -11.66
N ARG A 128 -31.10 -2.21 -11.69
CA ARG A 128 -30.08 -2.10 -10.63
C ARG A 128 -29.23 -0.85 -10.86
N VAL A 129 -29.09 0.00 -9.85
CA VAL A 129 -28.21 1.17 -9.86
C VAL A 129 -27.31 1.15 -8.64
N LEU A 130 -26.12 1.75 -8.75
CA LEU A 130 -25.21 1.92 -7.62
C LEU A 130 -25.14 3.38 -7.23
N VAL A 131 -25.21 3.64 -5.93
CA VAL A 131 -25.02 4.98 -5.36
C VAL A 131 -23.68 5.00 -4.66
N ILE A 132 -22.77 5.82 -5.14
CA ILE A 132 -21.43 6.02 -4.58
C ILE A 132 -21.44 7.30 -3.78
N PHE A 133 -21.32 7.21 -2.47
CA PHE A 133 -21.20 8.35 -1.58
C PHE A 133 -19.73 8.63 -1.27
N VAL A 134 -19.31 9.85 -1.53
CA VAL A 134 -17.92 10.29 -1.40
C VAL A 134 -17.86 11.38 -0.34
N ALA A 135 -17.17 11.09 0.76
CA ALA A 135 -16.84 12.08 1.77
C ALA A 135 -15.72 13.01 1.26
N PRO A 136 -15.68 14.27 1.72
CA PRO A 136 -14.54 15.14 1.43
C PRO A 136 -13.26 14.54 2.00
N ALA A 137 -12.19 14.55 1.21
CA ALA A 137 -10.88 14.07 1.61
C ALA A 137 -10.17 15.08 2.53
N PRO A 138 -9.37 14.59 3.49
CA PRO A 138 -8.59 15.46 4.38
C PRO A 138 -7.37 16.09 3.69
N GLU A 139 -7.00 15.64 2.50
CA GLU A 139 -5.89 16.16 1.69
C GLU A 139 -6.22 16.06 0.19
N PRO A 140 -5.49 16.76 -0.70
CA PRO A 140 -5.72 16.74 -2.14
C PRO A 140 -5.54 15.33 -2.74
N VAL A 141 -6.59 14.88 -3.44
CA VAL A 141 -6.65 13.60 -4.16
C VAL A 141 -6.45 13.82 -5.65
N GLN A 142 -5.37 13.28 -6.21
CA GLN A 142 -5.16 13.32 -7.66
C GLN A 142 -5.94 12.21 -8.37
N ASP A 143 -6.47 12.52 -9.55
CA ASP A 143 -7.11 11.53 -10.41
C ASP A 143 -6.10 10.51 -11.00
N THR A 144 -6.59 9.55 -11.78
CA THR A 144 -5.71 8.53 -12.40
C THR A 144 -4.74 9.12 -13.41
N GLY A 145 -5.02 10.32 -13.93
CA GLY A 145 -4.14 11.11 -14.80
C GLY A 145 -3.35 12.21 -14.07
N THR A 146 -3.15 12.08 -12.75
CA THR A 146 -2.36 12.96 -11.86
C THR A 146 -2.85 14.41 -11.73
N ARG A 147 -4.06 14.72 -12.20
CA ARG A 147 -4.63 16.07 -12.11
C ARG A 147 -5.36 16.27 -10.79
N LEU A 148 -5.21 17.45 -10.21
CA LEU A 148 -6.02 17.90 -9.07
C LEU A 148 -7.22 18.69 -9.60
N ARG A 149 -8.42 18.18 -9.33
CA ARG A 149 -9.69 18.76 -9.78
C ARG A 149 -10.73 18.71 -8.68
N TRP A 150 -11.63 19.68 -8.66
CA TRP A 150 -12.81 19.70 -7.79
C TRP A 150 -14.04 20.14 -8.58
N ARG A 151 -15.24 19.97 -8.01
CA ARG A 151 -16.49 20.21 -8.70
C ARG A 151 -16.95 21.65 -8.53
N VAL A 152 -17.12 22.33 -9.66
CA VAL A 152 -17.71 23.67 -9.75
C VAL A 152 -18.98 23.55 -10.57
N ARG A 153 -20.13 23.60 -9.90
CA ARG A 153 -21.47 23.33 -10.48
C ARG A 153 -21.54 21.90 -11.04
N ASP A 154 -21.67 21.75 -12.36
CA ASP A 154 -21.84 20.49 -13.10
C ASP A 154 -20.52 19.92 -13.64
N ALA A 155 -19.38 20.60 -13.45
CA ALA A 155 -18.11 20.21 -14.05
C ALA A 155 -16.95 20.14 -13.06
N CYS A 156 -16.09 19.14 -13.24
CA CYS A 156 -14.81 19.03 -12.56
C CYS A 156 -13.76 19.94 -13.20
N LYS A 157 -13.35 20.98 -12.47
CA LYS A 157 -12.33 21.95 -12.91
C LYS A 157 -11.02 21.74 -12.17
N SER A 158 -9.91 22.04 -12.84
CA SER A 158 -8.59 22.05 -12.21
C SER A 158 -8.54 23.11 -11.11
N VAL A 159 -7.87 22.78 -10.01
CA VAL A 159 -7.62 23.67 -8.87
C VAL A 159 -6.15 23.56 -8.48
N ASP A 160 -5.57 24.69 -8.09
CA ASP A 160 -4.23 24.73 -7.52
C ASP A 160 -4.22 24.22 -6.07
N ARG A 161 -3.09 23.65 -5.62
CA ARG A 161 -2.98 23.12 -4.25
C ARG A 161 -3.13 24.20 -3.18
N SER A 162 -2.55 25.39 -3.39
CA SER A 162 -2.66 26.47 -2.41
C SER A 162 -4.10 26.98 -2.29
N GLU A 163 -4.81 27.07 -3.41
CA GLU A 163 -6.24 27.42 -3.42
C GLU A 163 -7.09 26.36 -2.71
N TRP A 164 -6.80 25.08 -2.96
CA TRP A 164 -7.51 23.97 -2.31
C TRP A 164 -7.32 23.98 -0.79
N TRP A 165 -6.07 24.11 -0.30
CA TRP A 165 -5.78 24.16 1.14
C TRP A 165 -6.35 25.42 1.81
N GLN A 166 -6.32 26.57 1.13
CA GLN A 166 -6.97 27.79 1.63
C GLN A 166 -8.47 27.54 1.84
N TYR A 167 -9.13 26.98 0.84
CA TYR A 167 -10.55 26.67 0.96
C TYR A 167 -10.83 25.70 2.12
N GLN A 168 -10.02 24.64 2.24
CA GLN A 168 -10.22 23.62 3.26
C GLN A 168 -10.10 24.19 4.68
N ARG A 169 -9.13 25.07 4.93
CA ARG A 169 -9.00 25.80 6.20
C ARG A 169 -10.26 26.59 6.55
N ASP A 170 -10.84 27.25 5.55
CA ASP A 170 -11.98 28.14 5.74
C ASP A 170 -13.30 27.36 5.99
N HIS A 171 -13.39 26.08 5.59
CA HIS A 171 -14.66 25.35 5.51
C HIS A 171 -14.69 23.92 6.08
N GLN A 172 -13.57 23.29 6.42
CA GLN A 172 -13.51 21.89 6.89
C GLN A 172 -12.85 21.75 8.28
N ALA A 173 -12.59 20.50 8.68
CA ALA A 173 -11.92 20.13 9.92
C ALA A 173 -10.52 20.78 10.01
N PHE A 174 -10.17 21.21 11.21
CA PHE A 174 -8.89 21.81 11.54
C PHE A 174 -7.73 20.82 11.30
N ASP A 175 -6.86 21.13 10.34
CA ASP A 175 -5.52 20.54 10.20
C ASP A 175 -4.50 21.54 10.76
N GLU A 176 -3.77 21.12 11.80
CA GLU A 176 -2.73 21.92 12.46
C GLU A 176 -1.58 22.28 11.51
N MET A 177 -1.19 21.35 10.64
CA MET A 177 -0.06 21.51 9.72
C MET A 177 -0.41 22.41 8.52
N ALA A 178 -1.69 22.61 8.23
CA ALA A 178 -2.16 23.53 7.20
C ALA A 178 -2.22 24.99 7.66
N GLN A 179 -2.14 25.27 8.98
CA GLN A 179 -2.37 26.62 9.51
C GLN A 179 -1.30 27.61 9.06
N PRO A 180 -1.65 28.88 8.81
CA PRO A 180 -0.68 29.91 8.46
C PRO A 180 0.19 30.27 9.67
N THR A 181 1.44 30.61 9.41
CA THR A 181 2.42 31.02 10.41
C THR A 181 2.77 32.51 10.27
N LYS A 182 3.82 32.97 10.96
CA LYS A 182 4.34 34.34 10.79
C LYS A 182 5.42 34.43 9.72
N GLU A 183 5.97 33.28 9.35
CA GLU A 183 7.04 33.10 8.39
C GLU A 183 6.50 33.30 6.97
N THR A 184 7.38 33.78 6.09
CA THR A 184 7.07 34.14 4.70
C THR A 184 8.08 33.48 3.76
N SER A 185 7.98 33.75 2.47
CA SER A 185 8.95 33.25 1.48
C SER A 185 10.39 33.70 1.73
N SER A 186 10.63 34.76 2.51
CA SER A 186 12.00 35.19 2.87
C SER A 186 12.66 34.32 3.93
N ASP A 187 11.88 33.58 4.71
CA ASP A 187 12.37 32.70 5.77
C ASP A 187 12.76 31.30 5.25
N VAL A 188 12.46 31.05 3.98
CA VAL A 188 12.81 29.81 3.28
C VAL A 188 14.33 29.73 3.10
N ARG A 189 14.90 28.60 3.55
CA ARG A 189 16.33 28.33 3.49
C ARG A 189 16.77 28.07 2.05
N PRO A 190 17.90 28.67 1.59
CA PRO A 190 18.44 28.40 0.26
C PRO A 190 18.71 26.92 0.01
N GLY A 191 19.28 26.20 0.99
CA GLY A 191 19.57 24.77 0.86
C GLY A 191 18.31 23.92 0.69
N ALA A 192 17.20 24.32 1.32
CA ALA A 192 15.91 23.63 1.14
C ALA A 192 15.38 23.80 -0.29
N ILE A 193 15.48 25.00 -0.86
CA ILE A 193 15.09 25.27 -2.25
C ILE A 193 15.97 24.55 -3.26
N ASP A 194 17.27 24.48 -3.01
CA ASP A 194 18.18 23.72 -3.88
C ASP A 194 17.81 22.24 -3.91
N ILE A 195 17.33 21.68 -2.80
CA ILE A 195 16.83 20.30 -2.76
C ILE A 195 15.54 20.16 -3.57
N VAL A 196 14.58 21.08 -3.42
CA VAL A 196 13.33 21.06 -4.21
C VAL A 196 13.62 21.11 -5.70
N ARG A 197 14.51 21.99 -6.16
CA ARG A 197 14.85 22.12 -7.58
C ARG A 197 15.46 20.85 -8.18
N ARG A 198 16.24 20.09 -7.39
CA ARG A 198 16.77 18.79 -7.82
C ARG A 198 15.68 17.73 -8.02
N THR A 199 14.63 17.78 -7.22
CA THR A 199 13.53 16.80 -7.24
C THR A 199 12.39 17.22 -8.17
N PHE A 200 12.22 18.52 -8.38
CA PHE A 200 11.19 19.13 -9.20
C PHE A 200 11.81 20.09 -10.23
N PRO A 201 12.34 19.58 -11.36
CA PRO A 201 13.06 20.40 -12.35
C PRO A 201 12.22 21.55 -12.95
N GLN A 202 10.89 21.44 -12.92
CA GLN A 202 9.98 22.49 -13.36
C GLN A 202 10.05 23.75 -12.47
N ALA A 203 10.69 23.69 -11.30
CA ALA A 203 10.93 24.83 -10.42
C ALA A 203 12.16 25.68 -10.79
N ASP A 204 12.99 25.28 -11.77
CA ASP A 204 14.20 26.03 -12.11
C ASP A 204 13.89 27.43 -12.67
N GLU A 205 12.76 27.56 -13.38
CA GLU A 205 12.31 28.83 -13.97
C GLU A 205 11.46 29.68 -13.00
N LEU A 206 11.16 29.17 -11.81
CA LEU A 206 10.27 29.79 -10.84
C LEU A 206 11.03 30.47 -9.70
N THR A 207 10.47 31.58 -9.23
CA THR A 207 10.92 32.22 -7.99
C THR A 207 10.59 31.35 -6.77
N THR A 208 11.32 31.51 -5.66
CA THR A 208 11.02 30.81 -4.40
C THR A 208 9.55 30.95 -4.00
N GLN A 209 8.98 32.15 -4.13
CA GLN A 209 7.59 32.40 -3.78
C GLN A 209 6.62 31.60 -4.65
N GLU A 210 6.85 31.52 -5.96
CA GLU A 210 6.03 30.76 -6.89
C GLU A 210 6.11 29.26 -6.61
N VAL A 211 7.32 28.72 -6.37
CA VAL A 211 7.51 27.32 -6.00
C VAL A 211 6.74 27.00 -4.72
N MET A 212 6.90 27.81 -3.67
CA MET A 212 6.21 27.57 -2.40
C MET A 212 4.69 27.65 -2.51
N ARG A 213 4.16 28.52 -3.38
CA ARG A 213 2.71 28.55 -3.69
C ARG A 213 2.28 27.29 -4.44
N GLN A 214 3.00 26.90 -5.49
CA GLN A 214 2.63 25.76 -6.34
C GLN A 214 2.59 24.43 -5.57
N ILE A 215 3.48 24.26 -4.59
CA ILE A 215 3.49 23.06 -3.73
C ILE A 215 2.54 23.16 -2.52
N GLY A 216 1.85 24.29 -2.34
CA GLY A 216 0.92 24.51 -1.22
C GLY A 216 1.58 24.86 0.12
N ALA A 217 2.88 25.15 0.15
CA ALA A 217 3.60 25.58 1.36
C ALA A 217 3.35 27.05 1.72
N LEU A 218 3.02 27.90 0.74
CA LEU A 218 2.73 29.32 0.93
C LEU A 218 1.27 29.62 0.59
N GLY A 219 0.57 30.26 1.53
CA GLY A 219 -0.78 30.74 1.34
C GLY A 219 -0.88 31.94 0.37
N PRO A 220 -2.09 32.26 -0.10
CA PRO A 220 -2.36 33.46 -0.90
C PRO A 220 -2.00 34.77 -0.17
N ASP A 221 -2.08 34.76 1.16
CA ASP A 221 -1.70 35.84 2.07
C ASP A 221 -0.18 36.05 2.18
N GLY A 222 0.63 35.20 1.53
CA GLY A 222 2.08 35.29 1.52
C GLY A 222 2.76 34.72 2.77
N ARG A 223 2.03 33.96 3.58
CA ARG A 223 2.55 33.28 4.78
C ARG A 223 2.76 31.80 4.52
N LEU A 224 3.78 31.23 5.15
CA LEU A 224 4.00 29.79 5.13
C LEU A 224 2.95 29.08 5.98
N THR A 225 2.63 27.84 5.63
CA THR A 225 1.91 26.93 6.51
C THR A 225 2.84 26.36 7.58
N VAL A 226 2.32 25.78 8.66
CA VAL A 226 3.16 25.08 9.66
C VAL A 226 4.01 24.00 8.99
N ALA A 227 3.43 23.21 8.09
CA ALA A 227 4.17 22.23 7.28
C ALA A 227 5.28 22.90 6.44
N GLY A 228 4.97 24.04 5.80
CA GLY A 228 5.93 24.82 5.04
C GLY A 228 7.07 25.35 5.89
N THR A 229 6.78 25.88 7.08
CA THR A 229 7.79 26.34 8.03
C THR A 229 8.68 25.19 8.51
N LEU A 230 8.12 24.01 8.80
CA LEU A 230 8.91 22.84 9.18
C LEU A 230 9.87 22.41 8.06
N LEU A 231 9.36 22.24 6.84
CA LEU A 231 10.16 21.71 5.73
C LEU A 231 11.20 22.67 5.20
N PHE A 232 10.91 23.98 5.20
CA PHE A 232 11.70 24.97 4.46
C PHE A 232 12.38 26.01 5.32
N ALA A 233 11.92 26.27 6.55
CA ALA A 233 12.53 27.26 7.43
C ALA A 233 13.48 26.62 8.45
N ALA A 234 14.34 27.45 9.05
CA ALA A 234 15.32 27.04 10.04
C ALA A 234 14.66 26.39 11.28
N GLN A 235 15.11 25.20 11.67
CA GLN A 235 14.70 24.54 12.90
C GLN A 235 15.63 24.87 14.06
N ALA A 236 15.08 24.91 15.27
CA ALA A 236 15.83 25.25 16.49
C ALA A 236 16.83 24.15 16.91
N GLY A 237 16.62 22.91 16.46
CA GLY A 237 17.43 21.77 16.83
C GLY A 237 17.29 20.61 15.85
N PRO A 238 17.89 19.45 16.19
CA PRO A 238 17.82 18.27 15.34
C PRO A 238 16.41 17.69 15.34
N VAL A 239 15.88 17.43 14.14
CA VAL A 239 14.63 16.69 13.92
C VAL A 239 14.88 15.23 13.57
N ILE A 240 16.09 14.91 13.08
CA ILE A 240 16.53 13.57 12.73
C ILE A 240 18.04 13.44 13.00
N GLU A 241 18.45 12.27 13.47
CA GLU A 241 19.85 11.94 13.73
C GLU A 241 20.18 10.50 13.33
N LEU A 242 21.40 10.28 12.85
CA LEU A 242 21.96 8.97 12.51
C LEU A 242 23.06 8.60 13.50
N THR A 243 22.89 7.46 14.16
CA THR A 243 23.90 6.85 15.02
C THR A 243 24.35 5.53 14.42
N VAL A 244 25.65 5.31 14.33
CA VAL A 244 26.26 4.09 13.80
C VAL A 244 26.83 3.29 14.96
N PHE A 245 26.38 2.05 15.09
CA PHE A 245 26.84 1.09 16.09
C PHE A 245 27.66 -0.01 15.42
N ASP A 246 28.65 -0.54 16.12
CA ASP A 246 29.37 -1.74 15.68
C ASP A 246 28.48 -2.99 15.71
N VAL A 247 27.76 -3.20 16.82
CA VAL A 247 26.81 -4.28 17.08
C VAL A 247 25.59 -3.78 17.85
N PHE A 248 24.53 -4.57 17.89
CA PHE A 248 23.32 -4.20 18.64
C PHE A 248 23.62 -4.01 20.14
N GLY A 249 23.40 -2.80 20.67
CA GLY A 249 23.72 -2.44 22.05
C GLY A 249 25.22 -2.24 22.33
N GLY A 250 26.05 -2.22 21.29
CA GLY A 250 27.50 -2.00 21.37
C GLY A 250 27.91 -0.53 21.36
N ASP A 251 29.14 -0.29 20.90
CA ASP A 251 29.78 1.02 20.92
C ASP A 251 29.31 1.89 19.74
N ILE A 252 29.19 3.20 20.00
CA ILE A 252 28.88 4.20 18.97
C ILE A 252 30.18 4.51 18.21
N THR A 253 30.20 4.15 16.93
CA THR A 253 31.35 4.40 16.05
C THR A 253 31.27 5.75 15.34
N SER A 254 30.06 6.24 15.10
CA SER A 254 29.81 7.55 14.48
C SER A 254 28.44 8.07 14.85
N ARG A 255 28.30 9.40 14.91
CA ARG A 255 27.02 10.08 15.13
C ARG A 255 26.94 11.32 14.24
N ILE A 256 25.86 11.42 13.48
CA ILE A 256 25.55 12.53 12.59
C ILE A 256 24.23 13.13 13.05
N VAL A 257 24.22 14.41 13.38
CA VAL A 257 23.06 15.11 13.93
C VAL A 257 22.74 16.30 13.05
N GLY A 258 21.45 16.56 12.81
CA GLY A 258 21.01 17.76 12.11
C GLY A 258 21.44 19.04 12.83
N GLU A 259 21.99 20.00 12.10
CA GLU A 259 22.51 21.24 12.68
C GLU A 259 21.39 22.24 12.98
N PRO A 260 21.38 22.91 14.15
CA PRO A 260 20.48 24.03 14.40
C PRO A 260 20.59 25.09 13.30
N GLY A 261 19.46 25.68 12.93
CA GLY A 261 19.40 26.68 11.85
C GLY A 261 19.22 26.09 10.45
N THR A 262 19.24 24.76 10.30
CA THR A 262 18.87 24.06 9.05
C THR A 262 17.40 23.66 9.07
N SER A 263 16.78 23.55 7.90
CA SER A 263 15.41 23.06 7.72
C SER A 263 15.30 21.54 7.84
N VAL A 264 14.09 21.01 8.05
CA VAL A 264 13.85 19.55 8.05
C VAL A 264 14.36 18.91 6.75
N LEU A 265 14.16 19.58 5.61
CA LEU A 265 14.58 19.06 4.32
C LEU A 265 16.11 19.00 4.18
N GLU A 266 16.83 20.01 4.68
CA GLU A 266 18.30 20.01 4.73
C GLU A 266 18.83 18.91 5.67
N GLN A 267 18.21 18.71 6.83
CA GLN A 267 18.59 17.64 7.76
C GLN A 267 18.33 16.26 7.17
N LEU A 268 17.22 16.06 6.47
CA LEU A 268 16.92 14.83 5.75
C LEU A 268 17.98 14.53 4.67
N ASP A 269 18.33 15.52 3.85
CA ASP A 269 19.36 15.34 2.80
C ASP A 269 20.73 15.00 3.41
N LEU A 270 21.11 15.63 4.53
CA LEU A 270 22.32 15.29 5.27
C LEU A 270 22.30 13.81 5.72
N ILE A 271 21.24 13.38 6.40
CA ILE A 271 21.12 12.01 6.91
C ILE A 271 21.08 11.00 5.75
N GLU A 272 20.36 11.29 4.67
CA GLU A 272 20.36 10.44 3.47
C GLU A 272 21.76 10.29 2.86
N ARG A 273 22.52 11.38 2.74
CA ARG A 273 23.89 11.33 2.21
C ARG A 273 24.82 10.56 3.13
N SER A 274 24.74 10.78 4.44
CA SER A 274 25.53 10.03 5.43
C SER A 274 25.17 8.54 5.43
N LEU A 275 23.88 8.21 5.34
CA LEU A 275 23.42 6.83 5.27
C LEU A 275 23.92 6.13 4.00
N ARG A 276 24.01 6.82 2.86
CA ARG A 276 24.63 6.26 1.63
C ARG A 276 26.11 5.91 1.80
N VAL A 277 26.84 6.59 2.67
CA VAL A 277 28.25 6.28 2.97
C VAL A 277 28.36 5.08 3.91
N VAL A 278 27.50 5.02 4.92
CA VAL A 278 27.50 3.94 5.93
C VAL A 278 26.95 2.62 5.34
N ASN A 279 25.91 2.71 4.50
CA ASN A 279 25.32 1.58 3.80
C ASN A 279 26.20 1.14 2.62
N LYS A 280 27.23 0.37 2.95
CA LYS A 280 28.24 -0.13 2.02
C LYS A 280 27.60 -0.93 0.88
N ASN A 281 28.29 -0.98 -0.26
CA ASN A 281 27.93 -1.85 -1.36
C ASN A 281 28.64 -3.20 -1.24
N THR A 282 27.92 -4.26 -1.55
CA THR A 282 28.49 -5.58 -1.87
C THR A 282 28.50 -5.77 -3.38
N THR A 283 29.43 -6.57 -3.90
CA THR A 283 29.52 -6.83 -5.34
C THR A 283 28.90 -8.18 -5.66
N ILE A 284 27.88 -8.18 -6.51
CA ILE A 284 27.35 -9.42 -7.08
C ILE A 284 28.17 -9.76 -8.31
N VAL A 285 28.65 -11.01 -8.37
CA VAL A 285 29.34 -11.54 -9.55
C VAL A 285 28.36 -12.41 -10.33
N LYS A 286 27.94 -11.97 -11.51
CA LYS A 286 27.16 -12.76 -12.47
C LYS A 286 27.98 -12.95 -13.75
N GLY A 287 28.63 -14.10 -13.87
CA GLY A 287 29.57 -14.36 -14.97
C GLY A 287 30.75 -13.39 -14.91
N PHE A 288 30.88 -12.52 -15.91
CA PHE A 288 31.92 -11.48 -15.98
C PHE A 288 31.43 -10.09 -15.53
N VAL A 289 30.15 -9.95 -15.15
CA VAL A 289 29.57 -8.68 -14.72
C VAL A 289 29.65 -8.55 -13.21
N HIS A 290 30.17 -7.41 -12.76
CA HIS A 290 30.29 -7.02 -11.35
C HIS A 290 29.35 -5.83 -11.08
N ASP A 291 28.23 -6.09 -10.43
CA ASP A 291 27.25 -5.06 -10.11
C ASP A 291 27.33 -4.70 -8.62
N PRO A 292 27.59 -3.44 -8.25
CA PRO A 292 27.52 -3.00 -6.86
C PRO A 292 26.05 -2.91 -6.41
N VAL A 293 25.72 -3.58 -5.32
CA VAL A 293 24.39 -3.59 -4.72
C VAL A 293 24.52 -3.16 -3.25
N PRO A 294 23.76 -2.16 -2.79
CA PRO A 294 23.81 -1.73 -1.39
C PRO A 294 23.28 -2.82 -0.46
N LEU A 295 23.83 -2.91 0.75
CA LEU A 295 23.42 -3.89 1.76
C LEU A 295 21.94 -3.73 2.14
N VAL A 296 21.46 -2.50 2.23
CA VAL A 296 20.03 -2.17 2.32
C VAL A 296 19.64 -1.38 1.07
N PRO A 297 18.57 -1.73 0.33
CA PRO A 297 18.11 -0.96 -0.81
C PRO A 297 17.92 0.53 -0.46
N HIS A 298 18.56 1.43 -1.21
CA HIS A 298 18.47 2.88 -0.93
C HIS A 298 17.02 3.39 -0.96
N ASN A 299 16.17 2.84 -1.82
CA ASN A 299 14.75 3.19 -1.89
C ASN A 299 14.01 2.77 -0.62
N ALA A 300 14.32 1.60 -0.06
CA ALA A 300 13.70 1.12 1.19
C ALA A 300 14.14 1.97 2.38
N ALA A 301 15.42 2.29 2.47
CA ALA A 301 15.95 3.18 3.50
C ALA A 301 15.32 4.58 3.43
N ARG A 302 15.27 5.19 2.23
CA ARG A 302 14.63 6.49 2.02
C ARG A 302 13.16 6.48 2.45
N GLU A 303 12.41 5.46 2.04
CA GLU A 303 11.00 5.34 2.39
C GLU A 303 10.79 5.26 3.91
N ALA A 304 11.63 4.49 4.62
CA ALA A 304 11.57 4.41 6.09
C ALA A 304 11.84 5.78 6.75
N LEU A 305 12.83 6.55 6.25
CA LEU A 305 13.12 7.90 6.76
C LEU A 305 11.97 8.88 6.51
N LEU A 306 11.40 8.87 5.30
CA LEU A 306 10.29 9.75 4.92
C LEU A 306 9.03 9.43 5.73
N ASN A 307 8.67 8.15 5.87
CA ASN A 307 7.53 7.73 6.69
C ASN A 307 7.71 8.13 8.16
N ALA A 308 8.92 7.97 8.69
CA ALA A 308 9.23 8.38 10.05
C ALA A 308 9.04 9.89 10.27
N LEU A 309 9.39 10.75 9.31
CA LEU A 309 9.22 12.21 9.40
C LEU A 309 7.78 12.66 9.16
N ILE A 310 7.08 12.06 8.20
CA ILE A 310 5.70 12.43 7.84
C ILE A 310 4.72 12.07 8.94
N HIS A 311 4.88 10.87 9.52
CA HIS A 311 3.97 10.34 10.55
C HIS A 311 4.44 10.60 11.98
N ARG A 312 5.60 11.27 12.15
CA ARG A 312 6.15 11.74 13.42
C ARG A 312 5.10 12.47 14.23
N ASP A 313 5.06 12.26 15.54
CA ASP A 313 4.34 13.17 16.44
C ASP A 313 5.14 14.48 16.62
N TRP A 314 4.71 15.51 15.88
CA TRP A 314 5.40 16.80 15.85
C TRP A 314 5.20 17.65 17.12
N SER A 315 4.34 17.23 18.04
CA SER A 315 4.21 17.85 19.36
C SER A 315 5.36 17.49 20.31
N ARG A 316 6.12 16.43 20.00
CA ARG A 316 7.24 15.94 20.81
C ARG A 316 8.57 16.56 20.41
N SER A 317 9.48 16.65 21.37
CA SER A 317 10.81 17.26 21.20
C SER A 317 11.87 16.30 20.64
N GLU A 318 11.67 15.00 20.83
CA GLU A 318 12.66 13.97 20.52
C GLU A 318 12.84 13.82 19.00
N ALA A 319 14.09 13.80 18.52
CA ALA A 319 14.37 13.59 17.11
C ALA A 319 13.96 12.18 16.65
N VAL A 320 13.75 12.01 15.34
CA VAL A 320 13.74 10.68 14.73
C VAL A 320 15.13 10.09 14.89
N ALA A 321 15.22 8.96 15.59
CA ALA A 321 16.48 8.27 15.82
C ALA A 321 16.69 7.20 14.73
N VAL A 322 17.71 7.39 13.92
CA VAL A 322 18.14 6.44 12.88
C VAL A 322 19.38 5.73 13.40
N SER A 323 19.33 4.41 13.49
CA SER A 323 20.45 3.58 13.94
C SER A 323 20.89 2.66 12.81
N TRP A 324 22.17 2.67 12.48
CA TRP A 324 22.79 1.67 11.61
C TRP A 324 23.62 0.71 12.45
N ILE A 325 23.35 -0.60 12.33
CA ILE A 325 24.11 -1.65 12.99
C ILE A 325 25.06 -2.27 11.95
N GLU A 326 26.37 -2.04 12.10
CA GLU A 326 27.38 -2.44 11.11
C GLU A 326 27.48 -3.96 10.92
N LEU A 327 27.57 -4.74 12.01
CA LEU A 327 27.74 -6.20 11.90
C LEU A 327 26.52 -6.88 11.27
N ASP A 328 25.32 -6.41 11.61
CA ASP A 328 24.05 -6.99 11.17
C ASP A 328 23.50 -6.37 9.88
N ASN A 329 24.19 -5.36 9.32
CA ASN A 329 23.74 -4.59 8.15
C ASN A 329 22.28 -4.11 8.28
N THR A 330 21.92 -3.65 9.47
CA THR A 330 20.52 -3.38 9.83
C THR A 330 20.31 -1.89 10.06
N LEU A 331 19.28 -1.34 9.42
CA LEU A 331 18.81 0.02 9.65
C LEU A 331 17.57 -0.02 10.54
N ILE A 332 17.59 0.74 11.62
CA ILE A 332 16.46 0.91 12.54
C ILE A 332 16.07 2.38 12.54
N VAL A 333 14.83 2.71 12.22
CA VAL A 333 14.29 4.08 12.23
C VAL A 333 13.21 4.17 13.28
N ARG A 334 13.49 4.87 14.38
CA ARG A 334 12.57 5.07 15.49
C ARG A 334 12.01 6.49 15.47
N SER A 335 10.71 6.60 15.23
CA SER A 335 9.98 7.88 15.21
C SER A 335 9.17 8.07 16.49
N PRO A 336 9.16 9.28 17.09
CA PRO A 336 8.33 9.58 18.26
C PRO A 336 6.83 9.57 17.90
N GLY A 337 6.03 9.03 18.81
CA GLY A 337 4.59 8.84 18.63
C GLY A 337 4.22 7.38 18.44
N GLY A 338 2.95 7.04 18.60
CA GLY A 338 2.42 5.70 18.32
C GLY A 338 1.66 5.65 16.99
N PHE A 339 1.07 4.50 16.68
CA PHE A 339 0.13 4.42 15.57
C PHE A 339 -1.10 5.29 15.85
N PRO A 340 -1.62 6.02 14.84
CA PRO A 340 -2.87 6.75 15.01
C PRO A 340 -4.03 5.78 15.22
N SER A 341 -5.12 6.26 15.83
CA SER A 341 -6.26 5.40 16.24
C SER A 341 -6.79 4.57 15.07
N GLY A 342 -6.85 3.24 15.25
CA GLY A 342 -7.30 2.29 14.22
C GLY A 342 -6.18 1.75 13.31
N ILE A 343 -4.93 2.21 13.47
CA ILE A 343 -3.75 1.63 12.81
C ILE A 343 -3.04 0.68 13.77
N THR A 344 -2.61 -0.47 13.25
CA THR A 344 -1.82 -1.49 13.96
C THR A 344 -0.72 -2.03 13.04
N SER A 345 0.21 -2.80 13.60
CA SER A 345 1.26 -3.50 12.85
C SER A 345 0.69 -4.42 11.75
N GLU A 346 -0.53 -4.94 11.95
CA GLU A 346 -1.20 -5.87 11.05
C GLU A 346 -1.99 -5.18 9.92
N ASN A 347 -2.12 -3.84 9.95
CA ASN A 347 -2.87 -3.11 8.93
C ASN A 347 -2.10 -1.95 8.28
N VAL A 348 -0.84 -1.75 8.66
CA VAL A 348 0.02 -0.66 8.17
C VAL A 348 0.21 -0.64 6.65
N LEU A 349 0.20 -1.80 5.98
CA LEU A 349 0.27 -1.90 4.51
C LEU A 349 -1.04 -1.50 3.82
N SER A 350 -2.16 -1.66 4.53
CA SER A 350 -3.50 -1.42 3.98
C SER A 350 -4.04 -0.03 4.27
N ASN A 351 -3.51 0.64 5.30
CA ASN A 351 -4.02 1.92 5.78
C ASN A 351 -3.29 3.09 5.11
N ARG A 352 -4.07 4.10 4.72
CA ARG A 352 -3.60 5.30 4.04
C ARG A 352 -4.00 6.58 4.78
N SER A 353 -4.18 6.53 6.11
CA SER A 353 -4.42 7.74 6.90
C SER A 353 -3.10 8.32 7.42
N ALA A 354 -2.82 9.58 7.08
CA ALA A 354 -1.71 10.32 7.66
C ALA A 354 -2.17 11.05 8.94
N ARG A 355 -1.30 11.10 9.96
CA ARG A 355 -1.50 11.90 11.17
C ARG A 355 -1.65 13.38 10.83
N TYR A 356 -0.85 13.84 9.87
CA TYR A 356 -0.80 15.20 9.38
C TYR A 356 -1.00 15.24 7.86
N PRO A 357 -2.25 15.30 7.37
CA PRO A 357 -2.56 15.32 5.94
C PRO A 357 -1.84 16.44 5.17
N ALA A 358 -1.82 17.67 5.70
CA ALA A 358 -1.13 18.78 5.04
C ALA A 358 0.38 18.58 4.91
N LEU A 359 1.01 17.93 5.89
CA LEU A 359 2.43 17.58 5.80
C LEU A 359 2.66 16.49 4.75
N ALA A 360 1.84 15.43 4.75
CA ALA A 360 1.94 14.34 3.78
C ALA A 360 1.73 14.83 2.33
N ASP A 361 0.74 15.68 2.08
CA ASP A 361 0.54 16.32 0.77
C ASP A 361 1.74 17.18 0.37
N LEU A 362 2.34 17.92 1.30
CA LEU A 362 3.51 18.74 0.99
C LEU A 362 4.71 17.89 0.56
N TYR A 363 4.98 16.76 1.22
CA TYR A 363 6.03 15.82 0.79
C TYR A 363 5.74 15.23 -0.61
N ARG A 364 4.48 14.95 -0.93
CA ARG A 364 4.05 14.51 -2.27
C ARG A 364 4.23 15.63 -3.30
N ALA A 365 3.89 16.87 -2.94
CA ALA A 365 3.99 18.02 -3.83
C ALA A 365 5.46 18.37 -4.17
N VAL A 366 6.39 18.15 -3.25
CA VAL A 366 7.85 18.28 -3.51
C VAL A 366 8.38 17.14 -4.38
N GLY A 367 7.66 16.01 -4.49
CA GLY A 367 8.06 14.83 -5.26
C GLY A 367 8.98 13.87 -4.48
N LEU A 368 8.99 13.96 -3.14
CA LEU A 368 9.77 13.05 -2.29
C LEU A 368 9.05 11.72 -2.03
N VAL A 369 7.72 11.72 -2.08
CA VAL A 369 6.87 10.56 -1.80
C VAL A 369 5.91 10.32 -2.96
N ASP A 370 5.67 9.05 -3.27
CA ASP A 370 4.66 8.61 -4.25
C ASP A 370 3.23 8.81 -3.71
N LYS A 371 2.21 8.31 -4.43
CA LYS A 371 0.85 8.20 -3.88
C LYS A 371 0.88 7.38 -2.58
N GLN A 372 0.08 7.78 -1.59
CA GLN A 372 0.12 7.22 -0.24
C GLN A 372 -0.03 5.70 -0.24
N GLY A 373 0.85 5.02 0.52
CA GLY A 373 0.94 3.56 0.66
C GLY A 373 1.52 2.80 -0.55
N VAL A 374 1.83 3.45 -1.68
CA VAL A 374 2.70 2.83 -2.71
C VAL A 374 4.14 2.73 -2.20
N GLY A 375 4.57 3.69 -1.40
CA GLY A 375 5.92 3.75 -0.85
C GLY A 375 6.25 2.54 0.04
N VAL A 376 5.40 2.23 1.03
CA VAL A 376 5.57 1.06 1.91
C VAL A 376 5.57 -0.25 1.12
N ASP A 377 4.64 -0.43 0.17
CA ASP A 377 4.61 -1.60 -0.72
C ASP A 377 5.94 -1.78 -1.49
N ARG A 378 6.51 -0.67 -2.00
CA ARG A 378 7.83 -0.67 -2.66
C ARG A 378 8.96 -0.96 -1.68
N MET A 379 8.88 -0.50 -0.44
CA MET A 379 9.88 -0.83 0.59
C MET A 379 9.94 -2.34 0.82
N TYR A 380 8.78 -2.99 0.98
CA TYR A 380 8.70 -4.45 1.11
C TYR A 380 9.23 -5.16 -0.14
N GLN A 381 8.77 -4.75 -1.32
CA GLN A 381 9.19 -5.34 -2.59
C GLN A 381 10.71 -5.24 -2.80
N ASN A 382 11.34 -4.10 -2.51
CA ASN A 382 12.78 -3.91 -2.66
C ASN A 382 13.58 -4.82 -1.72
N MET A 383 13.12 -5.04 -0.48
CA MET A 383 13.78 -5.93 0.47
C MET A 383 13.66 -7.40 0.01
N ILE A 384 12.45 -7.83 -0.30
CA ILE A 384 12.17 -9.23 -0.64
C ILE A 384 12.84 -9.66 -1.94
N THR A 385 12.88 -8.79 -2.96
CA THR A 385 13.48 -9.14 -4.25
C THR A 385 14.99 -9.34 -4.20
N LEU A 386 15.67 -8.82 -3.18
CA LEU A 386 17.06 -9.13 -2.87
C LEU A 386 17.23 -10.38 -2.01
N GLY A 387 16.13 -11.02 -1.59
CA GLY A 387 16.12 -12.16 -0.68
C GLY A 387 16.28 -11.79 0.79
N HIS A 388 16.12 -10.51 1.15
CA HIS A 388 16.08 -10.07 2.53
C HIS A 388 14.71 -10.34 3.16
N ARG A 389 14.65 -10.27 4.49
CA ARG A 389 13.38 -10.32 5.22
C ARG A 389 12.57 -9.04 4.94
N PRO A 390 11.23 -9.12 4.95
CA PRO A 390 10.40 -7.92 4.85
C PRO A 390 10.71 -6.96 6.02
N PRO A 391 10.49 -5.65 5.81
CA PRO A 391 10.53 -4.66 6.88
C PRO A 391 9.65 -5.07 8.07
N ILE A 392 10.11 -4.79 9.28
CA ILE A 392 9.31 -4.92 10.50
C ILE A 392 8.94 -3.52 10.96
N ILE A 393 7.64 -3.24 11.11
CA ILE A 393 7.13 -1.96 11.59
C ILE A 393 6.27 -2.23 12.82
N GLU A 394 6.70 -1.74 13.97
CA GLU A 394 6.06 -2.03 15.26
C GLU A 394 5.98 -0.80 16.15
N GLU A 395 5.01 -0.82 17.07
CA GLU A 395 4.89 0.19 18.11
C GLU A 395 5.64 -0.27 19.36
N VAL A 396 6.53 0.58 19.87
CA VAL A 396 7.38 0.36 21.04
C VAL A 396 6.93 1.28 22.18
N SER A 397 7.11 0.84 23.42
CA SER A 397 6.76 1.62 24.61
C SER A 397 7.44 3.00 24.63
N GLY A 398 6.67 4.05 24.91
CA GLY A 398 7.19 5.43 24.89
C GLY A 398 6.15 6.51 24.63
N PRO A 399 5.23 6.41 23.65
CA PRO A 399 5.14 5.51 22.48
C PRO A 399 6.13 5.89 21.36
N PHE A 400 6.64 4.91 20.63
CA PHE A 400 7.46 5.11 19.42
C PHE A 400 6.99 4.15 18.32
N VAL A 401 7.17 4.50 17.06
CA VAL A 401 7.06 3.56 15.94
C VAL A 401 8.46 3.27 15.43
N GLU A 402 8.83 2.00 15.39
CA GLU A 402 10.14 1.53 14.93
C GLU A 402 9.99 0.77 13.61
N THR A 403 10.78 1.15 12.61
CA THR A 403 10.91 0.44 11.33
C THR A 403 12.30 -0.16 11.22
N THR A 404 12.37 -1.49 11.10
CA THR A 404 13.62 -2.25 11.03
C THR A 404 13.79 -2.89 9.65
N LEU A 405 14.90 -2.56 8.98
CA LEU A 405 15.32 -3.10 7.69
C LEU A 405 16.60 -3.92 7.87
N VAL A 406 16.47 -5.24 7.80
CA VAL A 406 17.61 -6.16 7.89
C VAL A 406 18.15 -6.42 6.48
N GLY A 407 19.29 -5.83 6.16
CA GLY A 407 19.97 -5.99 4.88
C GLY A 407 20.96 -7.16 4.85
N GLY A 408 21.98 -7.01 4.02
CA GLY A 408 23.10 -7.94 3.90
C GLY A 408 23.45 -8.24 2.45
N PRO A 409 24.31 -9.25 2.21
CA PRO A 409 24.54 -9.74 0.87
C PRO A 409 23.23 -10.29 0.25
N PRO A 410 22.89 -9.91 -0.98
CA PRO A 410 21.66 -10.37 -1.61
C PRO A 410 21.74 -11.86 -1.95
N VAL A 411 20.59 -12.53 -1.91
CA VAL A 411 20.49 -13.96 -2.22
C VAL A 411 20.43 -14.12 -3.74
N VAL A 412 21.54 -14.54 -4.34
CA VAL A 412 21.70 -14.63 -5.81
C VAL A 412 20.62 -15.47 -6.48
N GLN A 413 20.17 -16.57 -5.85
CA GLN A 413 19.10 -17.42 -6.39
C GLN A 413 17.75 -16.70 -6.44
N VAL A 414 17.43 -15.86 -5.45
CA VAL A 414 16.21 -15.06 -5.45
C VAL A 414 16.27 -14.00 -6.55
N LEU A 415 17.42 -13.34 -6.69
CA LEU A 415 17.67 -12.38 -7.77
C LEU A 415 17.56 -13.02 -9.16
N ASP A 416 18.11 -14.21 -9.32
CA ASP A 416 18.02 -14.97 -10.57
C ASP A 416 16.57 -15.33 -10.89
N LEU A 417 15.83 -15.87 -9.91
CA LEU A 417 14.41 -16.15 -10.05
C LEU A 417 13.61 -14.90 -10.46
N VAL A 418 13.78 -13.79 -9.75
CA VAL A 418 13.06 -12.54 -10.02
C VAL A 418 13.42 -12.01 -11.42
N SER A 419 14.68 -12.12 -11.84
CA SER A 419 15.09 -11.66 -13.18
C SER A 419 14.46 -12.46 -14.34
N ARG A 420 14.03 -13.70 -14.08
CA ARG A 420 13.37 -14.60 -15.04
C ARG A 420 11.84 -14.48 -15.04
N ILE A 421 11.26 -13.67 -14.15
CA ILE A 421 9.81 -13.46 -14.08
C ILE A 421 9.30 -12.77 -15.35
N VAL A 422 8.23 -13.35 -15.92
CA VAL A 422 7.51 -12.86 -17.10
C VAL A 422 6.01 -12.71 -16.77
N PRO A 423 5.36 -11.60 -17.18
CA PRO A 423 5.94 -10.43 -17.86
C PRO A 423 6.85 -9.60 -16.94
N VAL A 424 7.83 -8.89 -17.52
CA VAL A 424 8.84 -8.10 -16.78
C VAL A 424 8.21 -7.10 -15.80
N ALA A 425 7.05 -6.55 -16.11
CA ALA A 425 6.32 -5.65 -15.21
C ALA A 425 6.04 -6.28 -13.83
N ARG A 426 5.86 -7.61 -13.77
CA ARG A 426 5.59 -8.36 -12.53
C ARG A 426 6.81 -8.54 -11.63
N GLN A 427 8.01 -8.24 -12.11
CA GLN A 427 9.23 -8.21 -11.27
C GLN A 427 9.14 -7.15 -10.16
N ARG A 428 8.32 -6.11 -10.37
CA ARG A 428 8.10 -5.00 -9.44
C ARG A 428 6.77 -5.11 -8.68
N ASP A 429 6.07 -6.22 -8.81
CA ASP A 429 4.77 -6.43 -8.15
C ASP A 429 4.99 -6.90 -6.71
N TYR A 430 4.66 -6.03 -5.74
CA TYR A 430 4.84 -6.34 -4.32
C TYR A 430 4.04 -7.57 -3.88
N ARG A 431 2.89 -7.84 -4.51
CA ARG A 431 2.03 -8.99 -4.17
C ARG A 431 2.74 -10.30 -4.46
N ILE A 432 3.43 -10.34 -5.61
CA ILE A 432 4.23 -11.48 -6.03
C ILE A 432 5.44 -11.65 -5.12
N ALA A 433 6.08 -10.55 -4.72
CA ALA A 433 7.17 -10.59 -3.75
C ALA A 433 6.71 -11.19 -2.42
N ILE A 434 5.57 -10.76 -1.87
CA ILE A 434 5.00 -11.31 -0.63
C ILE A 434 4.69 -12.81 -0.77
N ILE A 435 4.00 -13.22 -1.83
CA ILE A 435 3.69 -14.64 -2.08
C ILE A 435 4.98 -15.47 -2.16
N LEU A 436 5.99 -14.98 -2.89
CA LEU A 436 7.28 -15.64 -3.02
C LEU A 436 7.99 -15.74 -1.67
N HIS A 437 8.01 -14.67 -0.87
CA HIS A 437 8.62 -14.66 0.45
C HIS A 437 7.98 -15.69 1.38
N ILE A 438 6.64 -15.76 1.42
CA ILE A 438 5.91 -16.75 2.22
C ILE A 438 6.27 -18.16 1.74
N LEU A 439 6.22 -18.39 0.43
CA LEU A 439 6.55 -19.69 -0.16
C LEU A 439 8.04 -20.07 -0.06
N MET A 440 8.94 -19.13 0.22
CA MET A 440 10.34 -19.47 0.50
C MET A 440 10.52 -20.16 1.86
N SER A 441 9.58 -19.97 2.79
CA SER A 441 9.60 -20.57 4.13
C SER A 441 8.55 -21.66 4.32
N ARG A 442 7.48 -21.64 3.51
CA ARG A 442 6.34 -22.57 3.63
C ARG A 442 6.15 -23.36 2.33
N ALA A 443 5.95 -24.67 2.46
CA ALA A 443 5.78 -25.56 1.30
C ALA A 443 4.51 -25.28 0.47
N PHE A 444 3.51 -24.64 1.08
CA PHE A 444 2.26 -24.22 0.46
C PHE A 444 1.69 -22.96 1.13
N VAL A 445 0.73 -22.33 0.47
CA VAL A 445 -0.08 -21.21 1.01
C VAL A 445 -1.57 -21.41 0.70
N THR A 446 -2.42 -20.81 1.53
CA THR A 446 -3.87 -20.69 1.32
C THR A 446 -4.25 -19.24 1.00
N GLU A 447 -5.48 -19.00 0.53
CA GLU A 447 -5.98 -17.63 0.35
C GLU A 447 -5.87 -16.81 1.65
N ASP A 448 -6.21 -17.41 2.79
CA ASP A 448 -6.13 -16.75 4.10
C ASP A 448 -4.71 -16.36 4.49
N VAL A 449 -3.72 -17.24 4.28
CA VAL A 449 -2.31 -16.95 4.58
C VAL A 449 -1.82 -15.79 3.71
N VAL A 450 -2.19 -15.76 2.43
CA VAL A 450 -1.84 -14.66 1.52
C VAL A 450 -2.55 -13.36 1.92
N ALA A 451 -3.81 -13.43 2.35
CA ALA A 451 -4.56 -12.28 2.85
C ALA A 451 -3.87 -11.63 4.05
N HIS A 452 -3.44 -12.43 5.04
CA HIS A 452 -2.69 -11.95 6.20
C HIS A 452 -1.34 -11.35 5.79
N GLY A 453 -0.60 -12.00 4.88
CA GLY A 453 0.69 -11.49 4.42
C GLY A 453 0.60 -10.18 3.65
N LEU A 454 -0.48 -9.98 2.89
CA LEU A 454 -0.78 -8.71 2.19
C LEU A 454 -1.46 -7.69 3.10
N GLN A 455 -1.81 -8.07 4.34
CA GLN A 455 -2.65 -7.29 5.26
C GLN A 455 -3.94 -6.80 4.59
N ALA A 456 -4.54 -7.65 3.76
CA ALA A 456 -5.68 -7.30 2.92
C ALA A 456 -6.81 -8.33 3.06
N GLY A 457 -7.96 -8.05 2.44
CA GLY A 457 -9.07 -8.99 2.40
C GLY A 457 -8.81 -10.20 1.49
N THR A 458 -9.69 -11.19 1.59
CA THR A 458 -9.62 -12.45 0.82
C THR A 458 -9.67 -12.25 -0.69
N GLU A 459 -10.46 -11.28 -1.18
CA GLU A 459 -10.50 -10.95 -2.61
C GLU A 459 -9.16 -10.38 -3.11
N GLN A 460 -8.47 -9.53 -2.34
CA GLN A 460 -7.13 -9.06 -2.70
C GLN A 460 -6.14 -10.23 -2.78
N ALA A 461 -6.23 -11.18 -1.85
CA ALA A 461 -5.40 -12.37 -1.83
C ALA A 461 -5.65 -13.27 -3.04
N ARG A 462 -6.91 -13.52 -3.40
CA ARG A 462 -7.26 -14.28 -4.60
C ARG A 462 -6.72 -13.62 -5.87
N ASN A 463 -6.93 -12.31 -6.01
CA ASN A 463 -6.38 -11.55 -7.14
C ASN A 463 -4.85 -11.62 -7.20
N ALA A 464 -4.17 -11.63 -6.05
CA ALA A 464 -2.73 -11.77 -5.98
C ALA A 464 -2.26 -13.19 -6.39
N LEU A 465 -2.98 -14.23 -5.95
CA LEU A 465 -2.71 -15.62 -6.32
C LEU A 465 -2.94 -15.88 -7.82
N GLU A 466 -4.01 -15.34 -8.39
CA GLU A 466 -4.27 -15.40 -9.84
C GLU A 466 -3.19 -14.64 -10.64
N ALA A 467 -2.80 -13.47 -10.16
CA ALA A 467 -1.69 -12.72 -10.73
C ALA A 467 -0.38 -13.54 -10.70
N ALA A 468 -0.09 -14.21 -9.58
CA ALA A 468 1.07 -15.08 -9.44
C ALA A 468 0.96 -16.33 -10.33
N SER A 469 -0.22 -16.93 -10.49
CA SER A 469 -0.40 -18.13 -11.33
C SER A 469 -0.29 -17.82 -12.82
N GLN A 470 -0.61 -16.60 -13.23
CA GLN A 470 -0.39 -16.09 -14.59
C GLN A 470 1.04 -15.59 -14.82
N THR A 471 1.83 -15.47 -13.75
CA THR A 471 3.25 -15.13 -13.84
C THR A 471 4.03 -16.38 -14.18
N THR A 472 5.01 -16.29 -15.06
CA THR A 472 5.82 -17.45 -15.46
C THR A 472 7.31 -17.24 -15.21
N VAL A 473 8.01 -18.33 -14.95
CA VAL A 473 9.47 -18.43 -14.88
C VAL A 473 9.89 -19.59 -15.76
N ASP A 474 10.76 -19.34 -16.74
CA ASP A 474 11.23 -20.34 -17.71
C ASP A 474 10.07 -21.10 -18.41
N GLY A 475 8.98 -20.39 -18.71
CA GLY A 475 7.80 -20.93 -19.41
C GLY A 475 6.78 -21.67 -18.52
N GLU A 476 7.07 -21.86 -17.23
CA GLU A 476 6.14 -22.48 -16.28
C GLU A 476 5.54 -21.45 -15.32
N PRO A 477 4.29 -21.65 -14.82
CA PRO A 477 3.70 -20.79 -13.79
C PRO A 477 4.58 -20.68 -12.54
N LEU A 478 4.69 -19.46 -11.99
CA LEU A 478 5.42 -19.16 -10.75
C LEU A 478 4.81 -19.92 -9.55
N VAL A 479 3.48 -19.98 -9.50
CA VAL A 479 2.72 -20.79 -8.55
C VAL A 479 1.70 -21.65 -9.28
N VAL A 480 1.43 -22.83 -8.72
CA VAL A 480 0.45 -23.77 -9.25
C VAL A 480 -0.56 -24.15 -8.18
N LEU A 481 -1.82 -24.28 -8.59
CA LEU A 481 -2.89 -24.74 -7.72
C LEU A 481 -2.66 -26.22 -7.40
N HIS A 482 -2.58 -26.52 -6.11
CA HIS A 482 -2.54 -27.87 -5.55
C HIS A 482 -3.90 -28.19 -4.90
N ARG A 483 -4.01 -29.35 -4.25
CA ARG A 483 -5.28 -29.84 -3.71
C ARG A 483 -5.85 -28.92 -2.64
N ARG A 484 -7.19 -28.95 -2.52
CA ARG A 484 -7.94 -28.23 -1.46
C ARG A 484 -7.69 -26.72 -1.43
N GLY A 485 -7.51 -26.09 -2.59
CA GLY A 485 -7.34 -24.64 -2.69
C GLY A 485 -5.98 -24.14 -2.20
N THR A 486 -5.00 -25.03 -2.03
CA THR A 486 -3.63 -24.65 -1.67
C THR A 486 -2.82 -24.31 -2.90
N TRP A 487 -1.84 -23.42 -2.76
CA TRP A 487 -0.93 -23.02 -3.82
C TRP A 487 0.52 -23.32 -3.43
N ILE A 488 1.32 -23.76 -4.40
CA ILE A 488 2.73 -24.10 -4.21
C ILE A 488 3.58 -23.45 -5.30
N LEU A 489 4.89 -23.27 -5.07
CA LEU A 489 5.81 -22.83 -6.13
C LEU A 489 5.81 -23.82 -7.31
N GLY A 490 5.87 -23.28 -8.53
CA GLY A 490 6.04 -24.06 -9.75
C GLY A 490 7.39 -24.78 -9.82
N ALA A 491 7.53 -25.75 -10.73
CA ALA A 491 8.72 -26.61 -10.77
C ALA A 491 9.98 -25.84 -11.18
N SER A 492 9.91 -24.96 -12.19
CA SER A 492 11.01 -24.04 -12.53
C SER A 492 11.47 -23.20 -11.34
N SER A 493 10.54 -22.57 -10.61
CA SER A 493 10.87 -21.73 -9.45
C SER A 493 11.49 -22.52 -8.31
N ARG A 494 10.98 -23.73 -8.03
CA ARG A 494 11.58 -24.66 -7.05
C ARG A 494 12.97 -25.10 -7.46
N SER A 495 13.22 -25.33 -8.75
CA SER A 495 14.54 -25.70 -9.25
C SER A 495 15.56 -24.57 -9.05
N VAL A 496 15.17 -23.32 -9.31
CA VAL A 496 16.05 -22.15 -9.12
C VAL A 496 16.35 -21.94 -7.63
N LEU A 497 15.37 -22.18 -6.76
CA LEU A 497 15.47 -21.95 -5.31
C LEU A 497 15.86 -23.19 -4.50
N ALA A 498 16.19 -24.33 -5.10
CA ALA A 498 16.28 -25.63 -4.41
C ALA A 498 17.06 -25.59 -3.08
N ASP A 499 18.26 -24.99 -3.08
CA ASP A 499 19.14 -24.89 -1.91
C ASP A 499 18.71 -23.84 -0.86
N LYS A 500 17.63 -23.10 -1.14
CA LYS A 500 17.09 -22.03 -0.29
C LYS A 500 15.72 -22.36 0.29
N LEU A 501 15.11 -23.48 -0.12
CA LEU A 501 13.81 -23.93 0.38
C LEU A 501 14.02 -24.99 1.47
N PRO A 502 13.82 -24.66 2.76
CA PRO A 502 14.15 -25.56 3.88
C PRO A 502 13.30 -26.84 3.93
N TYR A 503 12.17 -26.82 3.22
CA TYR A 503 11.21 -27.91 3.15
C TYR A 503 11.42 -28.84 1.94
N LEU A 504 12.32 -28.50 1.01
CA LEU A 504 12.67 -29.39 -0.10
C LEU A 504 13.84 -30.30 0.28
N GLY A 505 13.65 -31.60 0.09
CA GLY A 505 14.67 -32.60 0.37
C GLY A 505 14.17 -33.75 1.23
N THR A 506 15.09 -34.60 1.64
CA THR A 506 14.79 -35.88 2.31
C THR A 506 15.01 -35.84 3.83
N ASP A 507 15.16 -34.66 4.42
CA ASP A 507 15.31 -34.51 5.86
C ASP A 507 14.00 -34.90 6.57
N PRO A 508 14.01 -35.90 7.48
CA PRO A 508 12.80 -36.36 8.15
C PRO A 508 12.08 -35.28 8.94
N ALA A 509 12.81 -34.41 9.67
CA ALA A 509 12.21 -33.38 10.51
C ALA A 509 11.51 -32.31 9.67
N SER A 510 12.15 -31.85 8.59
CA SER A 510 11.50 -30.92 7.63
C SER A 510 10.25 -31.53 6.99
N MET A 511 10.29 -32.81 6.60
CA MET A 511 9.11 -33.48 6.01
C MET A 511 7.96 -33.60 7.01
N GLU A 512 8.26 -33.92 8.27
CA GLU A 512 7.29 -34.00 9.34
C GLU A 512 6.67 -32.63 9.64
N GLU A 513 7.47 -31.57 9.71
CA GLU A 513 6.99 -30.19 9.91
C GLU A 513 6.01 -29.77 8.81
N VAL A 514 6.34 -30.07 7.54
CA VAL A 514 5.46 -29.81 6.39
C VAL A 514 4.16 -30.61 6.48
N ALA A 515 4.24 -31.88 6.87
CA ALA A 515 3.08 -32.74 7.03
C ALA A 515 2.15 -32.23 8.14
N LEU A 516 2.70 -31.88 9.31
CA LEU A 516 1.95 -31.31 10.42
C LEU A 516 1.32 -29.98 10.05
N LEU A 517 2.04 -29.12 9.32
CA LEU A 517 1.49 -27.86 8.82
C LEU A 517 0.27 -28.07 7.93
N TRP A 518 0.37 -29.01 6.97
CA TRP A 518 -0.77 -29.38 6.11
C TRP A 518 -1.95 -29.89 6.92
N LEU A 519 -1.70 -30.80 7.86
CA LEU A 519 -2.77 -31.41 8.64
C LEU A 519 -3.51 -30.40 9.52
N ASN A 520 -2.79 -29.42 10.07
CA ASN A 520 -3.37 -28.36 10.91
C ASN A 520 -4.19 -27.35 10.10
N GLU A 521 -3.71 -26.94 8.91
CA GLU A 521 -4.35 -25.86 8.15
C GLU A 521 -5.33 -26.35 7.07
N VAL A 522 -5.10 -27.54 6.51
CA VAL A 522 -5.83 -28.07 5.34
C VAL A 522 -6.65 -29.33 5.70
N GLY A 523 -6.24 -30.05 6.75
CA GLY A 523 -6.86 -31.29 7.21
C GLY A 523 -6.26 -32.54 6.54
N ASP A 524 -7.09 -33.58 6.32
CA ASP A 524 -6.60 -34.89 5.88
C ASP A 524 -5.58 -34.85 4.71
N MET A 525 -4.43 -35.49 4.94
CA MET A 525 -3.28 -35.49 4.03
C MET A 525 -3.14 -36.83 3.30
N ALA A 526 -2.73 -36.83 2.04
CA ALA A 526 -2.28 -38.03 1.34
C ALA A 526 -0.75 -38.12 1.32
N THR A 527 -0.20 -39.32 1.20
CA THR A 527 1.25 -39.50 0.95
C THR A 527 1.71 -38.76 -0.31
N SER A 528 0.86 -38.60 -1.32
CA SER A 528 1.19 -37.82 -2.51
C SER A 528 1.35 -36.32 -2.25
N ASP A 529 0.73 -35.80 -1.19
CA ASP A 529 0.86 -34.39 -0.84
C ASP A 529 2.26 -34.14 -0.28
N VAL A 530 2.76 -34.99 0.63
CA VAL A 530 4.16 -34.96 1.11
C VAL A 530 5.17 -35.11 -0.03
N MET A 531 4.91 -36.01 -0.99
CA MET A 531 5.77 -36.15 -2.18
C MET A 531 5.91 -34.84 -2.95
N VAL A 532 4.79 -34.16 -3.21
CA VAL A 532 4.78 -32.92 -3.98
C VAL A 532 5.35 -31.76 -3.15
N LEU A 533 4.96 -31.62 -1.89
CA LEU A 533 5.39 -30.50 -1.04
C LEU A 533 6.89 -30.53 -0.77
N CYS A 534 7.44 -31.70 -0.46
CA CYS A 534 8.87 -31.86 -0.13
C CYS A 534 9.75 -32.21 -1.34
N GLY A 535 9.15 -32.51 -2.51
CA GLY A 535 9.90 -32.89 -3.71
C GLY A 535 10.58 -34.26 -3.62
N VAL A 536 9.98 -35.22 -2.91
CA VAL A 536 10.58 -36.53 -2.62
C VAL A 536 9.87 -37.70 -3.30
N SER A 537 10.58 -38.83 -3.38
CA SER A 537 10.01 -40.09 -3.88
C SER A 537 8.85 -40.58 -3.01
N ARG A 538 7.94 -41.36 -3.60
CA ARG A 538 6.84 -41.99 -2.86
C ARG A 538 7.33 -42.82 -1.67
N GLY A 539 8.44 -43.55 -1.82
CA GLY A 539 8.98 -44.39 -0.77
C GLY A 539 9.43 -43.57 0.45
N THR A 540 10.11 -42.46 0.20
CA THR A 540 10.55 -41.53 1.26
C THR A 540 9.36 -40.88 1.97
N ALA A 541 8.41 -40.33 1.20
CA ALA A 541 7.20 -39.74 1.75
C ALA A 541 6.38 -40.74 2.58
N LYS A 542 6.24 -41.98 2.09
CA LYS A 542 5.50 -43.03 2.80
C LYS A 542 6.15 -43.38 4.13
N LYS A 543 7.48 -43.52 4.16
CA LYS A 543 8.24 -43.78 5.39
C LYS A 543 8.05 -42.67 6.43
N CYS A 544 8.08 -41.40 6.02
CA CYS A 544 7.85 -40.26 6.91
C CYS A 544 6.46 -40.36 7.56
N VAL A 545 5.41 -40.53 6.76
CA VAL A 545 4.05 -40.57 7.29
C VAL A 545 3.79 -41.85 8.11
N ASP A 546 4.44 -42.97 7.78
CA ASP A 546 4.39 -44.19 8.60
C ASP A 546 5.04 -43.99 9.97
N SER A 547 6.19 -43.31 10.03
CA SER A 547 6.82 -42.93 11.32
C SER A 547 5.87 -42.07 12.16
N MET A 548 5.25 -41.04 11.57
CA MET A 548 4.29 -40.20 12.26
C MET A 548 3.07 -40.98 12.78
N ASN A 549 2.63 -42.00 12.05
CA ASN A 549 1.53 -42.87 12.48
C ASN A 549 1.97 -43.81 13.62
N ASP A 550 3.17 -44.38 13.52
CA ASP A 550 3.74 -45.26 14.55
C ASP A 550 4.00 -44.52 15.87
N GLU A 551 4.34 -43.23 15.78
CA GLU A 551 4.49 -42.32 16.92
C GLU A 551 3.15 -41.79 17.46
N GLY A 552 2.04 -42.11 16.81
CA GLY A 552 0.69 -41.70 17.21
C GLY A 552 0.37 -40.23 16.94
N ALA A 553 1.16 -39.53 16.12
CA ALA A 553 0.88 -38.16 15.72
C ALA A 553 -0.28 -38.08 14.71
N VAL A 554 -0.45 -39.11 13.88
CA VAL A 554 -1.50 -39.19 12.86
C VAL A 554 -2.19 -40.55 12.85
N GLU A 555 -3.43 -40.57 12.38
CA GLU A 555 -4.23 -41.78 12.20
C GLU A 555 -4.59 -41.99 10.72
N ILE A 556 -4.60 -43.25 10.30
CA ILE A 556 -4.99 -43.63 8.94
C ILE A 556 -6.51 -43.55 8.78
N VAL A 557 -6.96 -42.83 7.75
CA VAL A 557 -8.37 -42.69 7.37
C VAL A 557 -8.57 -43.20 5.95
N GLY A 558 -9.58 -44.04 5.74
CA GLY A 558 -9.90 -44.65 4.44
C GLY A 558 -9.00 -45.85 4.09
N GLY A 559 -9.02 -46.27 2.82
CA GLY A 559 -8.27 -47.46 2.39
C GLY A 559 -7.93 -47.48 0.90
N GLY A 560 -6.85 -48.17 0.53
CA GLY A 560 -6.39 -48.29 -0.85
C GLY A 560 -5.92 -46.96 -1.45
N ARG A 561 -6.49 -46.56 -2.60
CA ARG A 561 -6.12 -45.30 -3.29
C ARG A 561 -6.62 -44.04 -2.57
N SER A 562 -7.60 -44.18 -1.68
CA SER A 562 -8.16 -43.09 -0.89
C SER A 562 -7.58 -43.00 0.51
N THR A 563 -6.52 -43.76 0.83
CA THR A 563 -5.84 -43.63 2.12
C THR A 563 -5.39 -42.19 2.35
N ARG A 564 -5.77 -41.65 3.50
CA ARG A 564 -5.39 -40.35 4.02
C ARG A 564 -4.92 -40.50 5.46
N TYR A 565 -4.31 -39.45 5.98
CA TYR A 565 -3.84 -39.34 7.35
C TYR A 565 -4.46 -38.09 7.97
N ARG A 566 -4.89 -38.18 9.21
CA ARG A 566 -5.48 -37.09 9.99
C ARG A 566 -4.70 -36.96 11.30
N LEU A 567 -4.63 -35.77 11.89
CA LEU A 567 -4.09 -35.62 13.24
C LEU A 567 -4.86 -36.51 14.21
N ALA A 568 -4.13 -37.25 15.05
CA ALA A 568 -4.74 -38.02 16.12
C ALA A 568 -5.38 -37.04 17.12
N GLU A 569 -6.58 -37.34 17.62
CA GLU A 569 -7.17 -36.53 18.69
C GLU A 569 -6.29 -36.65 19.93
N GLN A 570 -5.71 -35.53 20.39
CA GLN A 570 -5.06 -35.51 21.71
C GLN A 570 -6.13 -35.90 22.73
N SER A 571 -6.00 -37.08 23.31
CA SER A 571 -6.82 -37.49 24.45
C SER A 571 -6.68 -36.42 25.52
N LYS A 572 -7.76 -35.66 25.77
CA LYS A 572 -7.92 -34.86 26.98
C LYS A 572 -7.64 -35.78 28.17
N LYS A 573 -6.46 -35.66 28.76
CA LYS A 573 -6.14 -36.19 30.08
C LYS A 573 -6.26 -35.08 31.10
#